data_AF-A0A8T3XVQ2-F1
#
_entry.id   AF-A0A8T3XVQ2-F1
#
_cell.length_a   1.000
_cell.length_b   1.000
_cell.length_c   1.000
_cell.angle_alpha   90.00
_cell.angle_beta   90.00
_cell.angle_gamma   90.00
#
_symmetry.space_group_name_H-M   'P 1'
#
loop_
_entity.id
_entity.type
_entity.pdbx_description
1 polymer ?
#
loop_
_entity_poly.entity_id
_entity_poly.type
_entity_poly.pdbx_seq_one_letter_code
_entity_poly.pdbx_strand_id
1 'polypeptide(L)' 'MTDKFSEDEKKILLDHFSNADSPVFAIITSKQVDRGALMSRYSRTDKSMRRVFLDEFLSNKNRGEEFYN' A
#
# COMPACT_ATOMS: atom_id res chain seq x y z
N MET A 1 14.49 -3.45 6.80
CA MET A 1 13.94 -4.64 7.48
C MET A 1 12.84 -5.21 6.61
N THR A 2 12.79 -6.52 6.43
CA THR A 2 11.64 -7.16 5.77
C THR A 2 10.48 -7.15 6.76
N ASP A 3 9.37 -6.50 6.41
CA ASP A 3 8.17 -6.56 7.23
C ASP A 3 7.68 -8.00 7.34
N LYS A 4 7.29 -8.39 8.55
CA LYS A 4 6.59 -9.66 8.78
C LYS A 4 5.10 -9.39 8.68
N PHE A 5 4.48 -9.85 7.60
CA PHE A 5 3.04 -9.82 7.40
C PHE A 5 2.41 -11.15 7.83
N SER A 6 1.22 -11.09 8.43
CA SER A 6 0.40 -12.28 8.69
C SER A 6 -0.10 -12.89 7.37
N GLU A 7 -0.57 -14.13 7.40
CA GLU A 7 -1.13 -14.78 6.20
C GLU A 7 -2.36 -14.03 5.66
N ASP A 8 -3.16 -13.41 6.52
CA ASP A 8 -4.32 -12.62 6.09
C ASP A 8 -3.91 -11.27 5.51
N GLU A 9 -2.90 -10.61 6.09
CA GLU A 9 -2.29 -9.40 5.51
C GLU A 9 -1.69 -9.69 4.13
N LYS A 10 -0.99 -10.81 3.96
CA LYS A 10 -0.42 -11.21 2.67
C LYS A 10 -1.50 -11.40 1.61
N LYS A 11 -2.63 -12.04 1.94
CA LYS A 11 -3.76 -12.20 1.00
C LYS A 11 -4.26 -10.85 0.51
N ILE A 12 -4.51 -9.92 1.43
CA ILE A 12 -4.94 -8.55 1.07
C ILE A 12 -3.88 -7.86 0.21
N LEU A 13 -2.59 -7.99 0.56
CA LEU A 13 -1.51 -7.39 -0.20
C LEU A 13 -1.44 -7.95 -1.64
N LEU A 14 -1.72 -9.22 -1.85
CA LEU A 14 -1.69 -9.84 -3.18
C LEU A 14 -2.79 -9.31 -4.12
N ASP A 15 -3.86 -8.73 -3.60
CA ASP A 15 -4.89 -8.06 -4.40
C ASP A 15 -4.45 -6.67 -4.90
N HIS A 16 -3.40 -6.10 -4.29
CA HIS A 16 -2.96 -4.72 -4.50
C HIS A 16 -1.50 -4.59 -4.94
N PHE A 17 -0.69 -5.64 -4.77
CA PHE A 17 0.71 -5.72 -5.14
C PHE A 17 1.02 -7.06 -5.83
N SER A 18 2.00 -7.09 -6.73
CA SER A 18 2.36 -8.32 -7.47
C SER A 18 2.97 -9.44 -6.60
N ASN A 19 3.44 -9.11 -5.40
CA ASN A 19 3.91 -10.05 -4.38
C ASN A 19 3.86 -9.35 -3.00
N ALA A 20 3.92 -10.12 -1.91
CA ALA A 20 3.80 -9.62 -0.55
C ALA A 20 5.13 -9.56 0.23
N ASP A 21 6.18 -10.24 -0.26
CA ASP A 21 7.38 -10.57 0.50
C ASP A 21 8.70 -10.25 -0.24
N SER A 22 8.65 -10.03 -1.55
CA SER A 22 9.84 -9.69 -2.33
C SER A 22 10.13 -8.18 -2.28
N PRO A 23 11.40 -7.77 -2.38
CA PRO A 23 11.80 -6.36 -2.32
C PRO A 23 11.40 -5.56 -3.57
N VAL A 24 11.22 -6.25 -4.72
CA VAL A 24 10.76 -5.66 -5.97
C VAL A 24 9.34 -6.14 -6.24
N PHE A 25 8.44 -5.20 -6.52
CA PHE A 25 7.03 -5.47 -6.74
C PHE A 25 6.37 -4.35 -7.55
N ALA A 26 5.25 -4.67 -8.19
CA ALA A 26 4.36 -3.71 -8.83
C ALA A 26 3.18 -3.35 -7.94
N ILE A 27 2.71 -2.10 -8.01
CA ILE A 27 1.46 -1.64 -7.39
C ILE A 27 0.34 -1.84 -8.42
N ILE A 28 -0.58 -2.76 -8.15
CA ILE A 28 -1.63 -3.19 -9.09
C ILE A 28 -3.04 -2.75 -8.68
N THR A 29 -3.19 -2.01 -7.58
CA THR A 29 -4.46 -1.37 -7.17
C THR A 29 -5.16 -0.71 -8.37
N SER A 30 -6.46 -0.94 -8.51
CA SER A 30 -7.24 -0.54 -9.70
C SER A 30 -7.21 0.96 -10.00
N LYS A 31 -7.38 1.81 -8.98
CA LYS A 31 -7.42 3.28 -9.13
C LYS A 31 -6.00 3.86 -9.24
N GLN A 32 -5.71 4.57 -10.32
CA GLN A 32 -4.42 5.23 -10.53
C GLN A 32 -4.12 6.30 -9.46
N VAL A 33 -5.14 7.06 -9.03
CA VAL A 33 -5.01 8.09 -7.99
C VAL A 33 -4.51 7.51 -6.66
N ASP A 34 -4.99 6.32 -6.28
CA ASP A 34 -4.55 5.62 -5.06
C ASP A 34 -3.07 5.28 -5.12
N ARG A 35 -2.53 4.93 -6.30
CA ARG A 35 -1.10 4.60 -6.46
C ARG A 35 -0.23 5.82 -6.20
N GLY A 36 -0.58 6.96 -6.79
CA GLY A 36 0.15 8.21 -6.59
C GLY A 36 0.07 8.70 -5.14
N ALA A 37 -1.12 8.66 -4.54
CA ALA A 37 -1.32 9.01 -3.14
C ALA A 37 -0.49 8.12 -2.20
N LEU A 38 -0.48 6.80 -2.42
CA LEU A 38 0.29 5.86 -1.64
C LEU A 38 1.80 6.13 -1.73
N MET A 39 2.33 6.37 -2.94
CA MET A 39 3.75 6.71 -3.12
C MET A 39 4.11 8.03 -2.42
N SER A 40 3.26 9.05 -2.54
CA SER A 40 3.43 10.33 -1.85
C SER A 40 3.41 10.18 -0.33
N ARG A 41 2.46 9.41 0.22
CA ARG A 41 2.37 9.18 1.67
C ARG A 41 3.56 8.37 2.20
N TYR A 42 3.94 7.31 1.50
CA TYR A 42 5.10 6.47 1.82
C TYR A 42 6.41 7.27 1.89
N SER A 43 6.61 8.23 0.99
CA SER A 43 7.83 9.07 0.99
C SER A 43 8.03 9.93 2.25
N ARG A 44 6.99 10.06 3.09
CA ARG A 44 6.93 10.90 4.29
C ARG A 44 6.87 10.08 5.57
N THR A 45 7.21 8.78 5.52
CA THR A 45 7.28 7.90 6.70
C THR A 45 8.53 7.03 6.65
N ASP A 46 8.81 6.39 7.77
CA ASP A 46 9.83 5.34 7.94
C ASP A 46 9.26 3.92 7.72
N LYS A 47 7.93 3.78 7.61
CA LYS A 47 7.23 2.52 7.34
C LYS A 47 7.41 2.09 5.88
N SER A 48 7.34 0.78 5.62
CA SER A 48 7.27 0.32 4.23
C SER A 48 5.95 0.71 3.57
N MET A 49 5.97 0.78 2.23
CA MET A 49 4.78 1.08 1.43
C MET A 49 3.62 0.11 1.70
N ARG A 50 3.91 -1.19 1.88
CA ARG A 50 2.89 -2.21 2.19
C ARG A 50 2.28 -2.02 3.58
N ARG A 51 3.10 -1.63 4.56
CA ARG A 51 2.62 -1.32 5.91
C ARG A 51 1.78 -0.04 5.93
N VAL A 52 2.20 1.01 5.22
CA VAL A 52 1.38 2.22 5.01
C VAL A 52 0.05 1.86 4.34
N PHE A 53 0.07 0.97 3.34
CA PHE A 53 -1.15 0.56 2.66
C PHE A 53 -2.14 -0.13 3.63
N LEU A 54 -1.68 -1.11 4.41
CA LEU A 54 -2.53 -1.84 5.34
C LEU A 54 -3.06 -0.95 6.47
N ASP A 55 -2.19 -0.13 7.07
CA ASP A 55 -2.53 0.67 8.24
C ASP A 55 -3.45 1.87 7.89
N GLU A 56 -3.20 2.52 6.75
CA GLU A 56 -3.79 3.84 6.44
C GLU A 56 -4.73 3.82 5.22
N PHE A 57 -4.47 2.97 4.22
CA PHE A 57 -5.21 2.98 2.94
C PHE A 57 -6.30 1.92 2.88
N LEU A 58 -6.15 0.78 3.52
CA LEU A 58 -7.13 -0.30 3.44
C LEU A 58 -8.48 0.09 4.06
N SER A 59 -8.44 0.80 5.19
CA SER A 59 -9.62 1.24 5.95
C SER A 59 -10.27 2.52 5.39
N ASN A 60 -9.57 3.28 4.54
CA ASN A 60 -10.04 4.54 3.99
C ASN A 60 -10.59 4.37 2.56
N LYS A 61 -11.90 4.57 2.37
CA LYS A 61 -12.54 4.45 1.05
C LYS A 61 -12.17 5.59 0.08
N ASN A 62 -11.76 6.73 0.60
CA ASN A 62 -11.41 7.95 -0.15
C ASN A 62 -9.89 8.20 -0.19
N ARG A 63 -9.09 7.18 0.16
CA ARG A 63 -7.62 7.21 0.31
C ARG A 63 -6.82 7.84 -0.82
N GLY A 64 -7.35 7.90 -2.05
CA GLY A 64 -6.70 8.57 -3.17
C GLY A 64 -7.11 10.04 -3.29
N GLU A 65 -8.38 10.35 -3.03
CA GLU A 65 -9.00 11.65 -3.29
C GLU A 65 -8.64 12.67 -2.20
N GLU A 66 -8.51 12.25 -0.95
CA GLU A 66 -8.15 13.12 0.18
C GLU A 66 -6.73 13.71 0.08
N PHE A 67 -5.86 13.13 -0.74
CA PHE A 67 -4.48 13.61 -0.91
C PHE A 67 -4.33 14.72 -1.96
N TYR A 68 -5.36 14.98 -2.76
CA TYR A 68 -5.33 15.97 -3.83
C TYR A 68 -6.38 17.08 -3.68
N ASN A 69 -7.10 17.09 -2.55
CA ASN A 69 -8.04 18.17 -2.19
C ASN A 69 -7.36 19.23 -1.31
#